data_AF-A0A536WTM1-F1
#
_entry.id   AF-A0A536WTM1-F1
#
_cell.length_a   1.000
_cell.length_b   1.000
_cell.length_c   1.000
_cell.angle_alpha   90.00
_cell.angle_beta   90.00
_cell.angle_gamma   90.00
#
_symmetry.space_group_name_H-M   'P 1'
#
loop_
_entity.id
_entity.type
_entity.pdbx_description
1 polymer ?
#
loop_
_entity_poly.entity_id
_entity_poly.type
_entity_poly.pdbx_seq_one_letter_code
_entity_poly.pdbx_strand_id
1 'polypeptide(L)' 'MSVFSVENPVFVTYMISAAIMVLKLMGQGWVTIFRMIKSDGGLLNPEDLQSGPANRNPRPNQLDANDYV' A
#
# COMPACT_ATOMS: atom_id res chain seq x y z
N MET A 1 15.55 -36.13 0.50
CA MET A 1 14.91 -34.93 -0.09
C MET A 1 15.36 -33.71 0.69
N SER A 2 15.74 -32.62 0.03
CA SER A 2 16.05 -31.35 0.69
C SER A 2 14.76 -30.67 1.14
N VAL A 3 14.76 -30.05 2.33
CA VAL A 3 13.60 -29.34 2.89
C VAL A 3 13.22 -28.13 2.03
N PHE A 4 14.22 -27.42 1.52
CA PHE A 4 14.06 -26.23 0.66
C PHE A 4 14.27 -26.61 -0.81
N SER A 5 13.40 -27.47 -1.32
CA SER A 5 13.40 -27.91 -2.72
C SER A 5 12.03 -27.70 -3.34
N VAL A 6 11.99 -27.34 -4.63
CA VAL A 6 10.74 -27.27 -5.41
C VAL A 6 10.10 -28.65 -5.64
N GLU A 7 10.82 -29.74 -5.34
CA GLU A 7 10.27 -31.09 -5.30
C GLU A 7 9.46 -31.36 -4.03
N ASN A 8 9.63 -30.57 -2.97
CA ASN A 8 8.85 -30.67 -1.75
C ASN A 8 7.52 -29.89 -1.94
N PRO A 9 6.37 -30.57 -2.07
CA PRO A 9 5.10 -29.89 -2.35
C PRO A 9 4.71 -28.90 -1.25
N VAL A 10 5.09 -29.16 0.00
CA VAL A 10 4.84 -28.24 1.13
C VAL A 10 5.62 -26.94 0.96
N PHE A 11 6.89 -27.03 0.53
CA PHE A 11 7.72 -25.86 0.29
C PHE A 11 7.22 -25.04 -0.90
N VAL A 12 6.76 -25.70 -1.96
CA VAL A 12 6.14 -25.04 -3.11
C VAL A 12 4.89 -24.26 -2.70
N THR A 13 4.00 -24.86 -1.90
CA THR A 13 2.82 -24.16 -1.38
C THR A 13 3.22 -22.94 -0.56
N TYR A 14 4.19 -23.08 0.35
CA TYR A 14 4.70 -21.97 1.14
C TYR A 14 5.23 -20.82 0.26
N MET A 15 6.06 -21.14 -0.74
CA MET A 15 6.61 -20.15 -1.66
C MET A 15 5.52 -19.36 -2.39
N ILE A 16 4.50 -20.06 -2.90
CA ILE A 16 3.38 -19.42 -3.62
C ILE A 16 2.59 -18.54 -2.65
N SER A 17 2.25 -19.04 -1.46
CA SER A 17 1.54 -18.25 -0.45
C SER A 17 2.34 -17.01 -0.03
N ALA A 18 3.65 -17.14 0.20
CA ALA A 18 4.52 -16.03 0.54
C ALA A 18 4.56 -14.99 -0.58
N ALA A 19 4.69 -15.42 -1.85
CA ALA A 19 4.67 -14.52 -2.99
C ALA A 19 3.34 -13.75 -3.10
N ILE A 20 2.20 -14.43 -2.92
CA ILE A 20 0.88 -13.80 -2.90
C ILE A 20 0.78 -12.78 -1.75
N MET A 21 1.28 -13.12 -0.56
CA MET A 21 1.25 -12.22 0.60
C MET A 21 2.09 -10.96 0.37
N VAL A 22 3.27 -11.09 -0.25
CA VAL A 22 4.11 -9.94 -0.62
C VAL A 22 3.39 -9.05 -1.63
N LEU A 23 2.82 -9.64 -2.69
CA LEU A 23 2.05 -8.87 -3.69
C LEU A 23 0.85 -8.16 -3.07
N LYS A 24 0.11 -8.84 -2.18
CA LYS A 24 -0.99 -8.26 -1.43
C LYS A 24 -0.53 -7.09 -0.56
N LEU A 25 0.57 -7.25 0.18
CA LEU A 25 1.10 -6.21 1.06
C LEU A 25 1.51 -4.97 0.26
N MET A 26 2.26 -5.15 -0.84
CA MET A 26 2.64 -4.06 -1.72
C MET A 26 1.41 -3.37 -2.34
N GLY A 27 0.40 -4.14 -2.73
CA GLY A 27 -0.86 -3.62 -3.26
C GLY A 27 -1.65 -2.77 -2.24
N GLN A 28 -1.63 -3.12 -0.96
CA GLN A 28 -2.32 -2.36 0.08
C GLN A 28 -1.77 -0.93 0.25
N GLY A 29 -0.46 -0.73 0.08
CA GLY A 29 0.14 0.61 0.09
C GLY A 29 -0.44 1.50 -1.01
N TRP A 30 -0.55 0.96 -2.24
CA TRP A 30 -1.17 1.67 -3.36
C TRP A 30 -2.66 1.95 -3.16
N VAL A 31 -3.42 1.02 -2.56
CA VAL A 31 -4.83 1.24 -2.22
C VAL A 31 -4.98 2.39 -1.23
N THR A 32 -4.06 2.51 -0.27
CA THR A 32 -4.06 3.60 0.72
C THR A 32 -3.81 4.96 0.05
N ILE A 33 -2.78 5.07 -0.80
CA ILE A 33 -2.50 6.29 -1.58
C ILE A 33 -3.71 6.68 -2.44
N PHE A 34 -4.32 5.70 -3.12
CA PHE A 34 -5.51 5.96 -3.93
C PHE A 34 -6.67 6.51 -3.10
N ARG A 35 -6.89 5.99 -1.89
CA ARG A 35 -7.93 6.48 -0.96
C ARG A 35 -7.61 7.88 -0.43
N MET A 36 -6.35 8.18 -0.11
CA MET A 36 -5.90 9.52 0.29
C MET A 36 -6.21 10.54 -0.82
N ILE A 37 -5.80 10.25 -2.07
CA ILE A 37 -6.06 11.13 -3.22
C ILE A 37 -7.57 11.28 -3.48
N LYS A 38 -8.33 10.18 -3.41
CA LYS A 38 -9.77 10.19 -3.69
C LYS A 38 -10.59 10.94 -2.62
N SER A 39 -10.21 10.80 -1.36
CA SER A 39 -10.88 11.49 -0.23
C SER A 39 -10.39 12.91 -0.04
N ASP A 40 -9.31 13.31 -0.73
CA ASP A 40 -8.70 14.63 -0.68
C ASP A 40 -8.25 15.02 0.74
N GLY A 41 -7.80 14.04 1.53
CA GLY A 41 -7.36 14.22 2.93
C GLY A 41 -6.74 12.95 3.53
N GLY A 42 -6.28 13.03 4.78
CA GLY A 42 -5.50 11.96 5.41
C GLY A 42 -4.08 11.84 4.84
N LEU A 43 -3.55 12.92 4.28
CA LEU A 43 -2.16 13.02 3.82
C LEU A 43 -1.23 12.98 5.03
N LEU A 44 -0.01 12.46 4.84
CA LEU A 44 0.86 12.15 5.99
C LEU A 44 1.89 13.23 6.24
N ASN A 45 2.54 13.74 5.19
CA ASN A 45 3.68 14.62 5.34
C ASN A 45 3.44 16.01 4.70
N PRO A 46 4.12 17.07 5.16
CA PRO A 46 3.96 18.42 4.60
C PRO A 46 4.26 18.52 3.10
N GLU A 47 5.14 17.69 2.55
CA GLU A 47 5.40 17.65 1.11
C GLU A 47 4.21 17.17 0.27
N ASP A 48 3.28 16.40 0.86
CA ASP A 48 2.07 15.92 0.19
C ASP A 48 1.06 17.07 -0.05
N LEU A 49 1.19 18.19 0.68
CA LEU A 49 0.42 19.42 0.45
C LEU A 49 0.92 20.24 -0.73
N GLN A 50 1.96 19.80 -1.45
CA GLN A 50 2.39 20.53 -2.64
C GLN A 50 1.36 20.37 -3.76
N SER A 51 1.10 21.47 -4.47
CA SER A 51 0.24 21.43 -5.65
C SER A 51 0.83 20.51 -6.71
N GLY A 52 0.04 19.55 -7.18
CA GLY A 52 0.48 18.60 -8.21
C GLY A 52 -0.65 17.71 -8.72
N PRO A 53 -0.34 16.72 -9.57
CA PRO A 53 -1.35 15.81 -10.12
C PRO A 53 -2.14 15.04 -9.05
N ALA A 54 -1.49 14.73 -7.92
CA ALA A 54 -2.07 14.00 -6.79
C ALA A 54 -2.79 14.92 -5.78
N ASN A 55 -2.49 16.22 -5.75
CA ASN A 55 -3.15 17.20 -4.89
C ASN A 55 -3.36 18.51 -5.66
N ARG A 56 -4.55 18.68 -6.25
CA ARG A 56 -4.87 19.84 -7.09
C ARG A 56 -5.35 21.05 -6.29
N ASN A 57 -5.75 20.87 -5.03
CA ASN A 57 -6.34 21.92 -4.20
C ASN A 57 -5.78 21.85 -2.76
N PRO A 58 -4.49 22.20 -2.59
CA PRO A 58 -3.79 22.01 -1.34
C PRO A 58 -4.35 22.88 -0.21
N ARG A 59 -4.67 22.26 0.92
CA ARG A 59 -5.26 22.92 2.11
C ARG A 59 -4.70 22.33 3.41
N PRO A 60 -4.45 23.14 4.45
CA PRO A 60 -3.81 22.65 5.68
C PRO A 60 -4.51 21.47 6.37
N ASN A 61 -5.85 21.41 6.30
CA ASN A 61 -6.65 20.36 6.93
C ASN A 61 -6.55 18.99 6.25
N GLN A 62 -5.88 18.87 5.10
CA GLN A 62 -5.68 17.57 4.45
C GLN A 62 -4.67 16.68 5.20
N LEU A 63 -3.87 17.26 6.11
CA LEU A 63 -2.96 16.54 7.01
C LEU A 63 -3.65 16.04 8.28
N ASP A 64 -4.92 16.41 8.50
CA ASP A 64 -5.67 15.92 9.65
C ASP A 64 -6.01 14.43 9.46
N ALA A 65 -6.20 13.72 10.57
CA ALA A 65 -6.64 12.33 10.54
C ALA A 65 -7.99 12.20 9.83
N ASN A 66 -8.12 11.17 8.99
CA ASN A 66 -9.34 10.89 8.25
C ASN A 66 -9.75 9.43 8.49
N ASP A 67 -10.87 9.20 9.20
CA ASP A 67 -11.33 7.86 9.57
C ASP A 67 -11.64 6.94 8.38
N TYR A 68 -11.77 7.49 7.17
CA TYR A 68 -11.97 6.72 5.95
C TYR A 68 -10.67 6.10 5.39
N VAL A 69 -9.50 6.64 5.74
CA VAL A 69 -8.23 6.35 5.08
C VAL A 69 -7.20 5.78 6.04
#